data_AF-A0A2G6GJL9-F1
#
_entry.id   AF-A0A2G6GJL9-F1
#
_cell.length_a   1.000
_cell.length_b   1.000
_cell.length_c   1.000
_cell.angle_alpha   90.00
_cell.angle_beta   90.00
_cell.angle_gamma   90.00
#
_symmetry.space_group_name_H-M   'P 1'
#
loop_
_entity.id
_entity.type
_entity.pdbx_description
1 polymer ?
#
loop_
_entity_poly.entity_id
_entity_poly.type
_entity_poly.pdbx_seq_one_letter_code
_entity_poly.pdbx_strand_id
1 'polypeptide(L)'
;MKKKQYIFLIMIIIILSLIFYIINYKYKEYKINNYIKKKIELNKEIREKIAIAEEIIEYKKSKAYRNKILKQQQGKKGKGEKVIYLSPEEEYNKYTKSLSKDEIEEKSNKIQDINDITKTMTIYQKWIYFLFEKDLR
;
A
#
# COMPACT_ATOMS: atom_id res chain seq x y z
N MET A 1 22.78 39.77 -70.46
CA MET A 1 23.03 38.48 -69.76
C MET A 1 22.74 38.54 -68.25
N LYS A 2 23.12 39.59 -67.50
CA LYS A 2 22.99 39.62 -66.02
C LYS A 2 21.58 39.43 -65.46
N LYS A 3 20.52 39.97 -66.09
CA LYS A 3 19.11 39.84 -65.61
C LYS A 3 18.60 38.38 -65.53
N LYS A 4 19.02 37.51 -66.45
CA LYS A 4 18.63 36.09 -66.46
C LYS A 4 19.29 35.29 -65.32
N GLN A 5 20.52 35.68 -64.93
CA GLN A 5 21.23 35.07 -63.80
C GLN A 5 20.55 35.38 -62.46
N TYR A 6 20.01 36.59 -62.29
CA TYR A 6 19.26 36.95 -61.07
C TYR A 6 17.94 36.18 -60.93
N ILE A 7 17.21 35.97 -62.04
CA ILE A 7 15.99 35.15 -62.05
C ILE A 7 16.31 33.70 -61.64
N PHE A 8 17.41 33.16 -62.15
CA PHE A 8 17.87 31.83 -61.78
C PHE A 8 18.23 31.72 -60.28
N LEU A 9 18.90 32.73 -59.74
CA LEU A 9 19.26 32.78 -58.32
C LEU A 9 18.03 32.88 -57.40
N ILE A 10 17.03 33.67 -57.79
CA ILE A 10 15.73 33.75 -57.09
C ILE A 10 15.03 32.39 -57.11
N MET A 11 15.03 31.69 -58.25
CA MET A 11 14.47 30.34 -58.34
C MET A 11 15.15 29.35 -57.39
N ILE A 12 16.48 29.41 -57.26
CA ILE A 12 17.22 28.57 -56.29
C ILE A 12 16.78 28.88 -54.86
N ILE A 13 16.63 30.14 -54.50
CA ILE A 13 16.17 30.56 -53.16
C ILE A 13 14.76 30.01 -52.88
N ILE A 14 13.86 30.07 -53.87
CA ILE A 14 12.51 29.52 -53.75
C ILE A 14 12.55 27.99 -53.56
N ILE A 15 13.37 27.29 -54.33
CA ILE A 15 13.51 25.82 -54.19
C ILE A 15 14.05 25.46 -52.80
N LEU A 16 15.08 26.17 -52.33
CA LEU A 16 15.65 25.97 -50.99
C LEU A 16 14.63 26.22 -49.88
N SER A 17 13.80 27.27 -50.02
CA SER A 17 12.76 27.56 -49.02
C SER A 17 11.70 26.45 -48.99
N LEU A 18 11.26 25.95 -50.15
CA LEU A 18 10.33 24.83 -50.23
C LEU A 18 10.88 23.56 -49.60
N ILE A 19 12.15 23.23 -49.85
CA ILE A 19 12.82 22.08 -49.22
C ILE A 19 12.83 22.25 -47.69
N PHE A 20 13.16 23.44 -47.19
CA PHE A 20 13.12 23.74 -45.76
C PHE A 20 11.72 23.54 -45.17
N TYR A 21 10.67 24.00 -45.85
CA TYR A 21 9.28 23.77 -45.40
C TYR A 21 8.92 22.29 -45.35
N ILE A 22 9.29 21.50 -46.37
CA ILE A 22 9.03 20.05 -46.41
C ILE A 22 9.73 19.33 -45.25
N ILE A 23 11.01 19.64 -45.02
CA ILE A 23 11.78 19.04 -43.92
C ILE A 23 11.15 19.38 -42.57
N ASN A 24 10.81 20.66 -42.36
CA ASN A 24 10.20 21.11 -41.11
C ASN A 24 8.84 20.45 -40.86
N TYR A 25 8.01 20.33 -41.91
CA TYR A 25 6.72 19.64 -41.84
C TYR A 25 6.91 18.17 -41.46
N LYS A 26 7.79 17.45 -42.17
CA LYS A 26 8.05 16.03 -41.94
C LYS A 26 8.62 15.77 -40.54
N TYR A 27 9.48 16.66 -40.05
CA TYR A 27 10.01 16.58 -38.68
C TYR A 27 8.90 16.76 -37.63
N LYS A 28 8.01 17.74 -37.80
CA LYS A 28 6.88 17.95 -36.90
C LYS A 28 5.93 16.76 -36.90
N GLU A 29 5.60 16.26 -38.08
CA GLU A 29 4.75 15.09 -38.26
C GLU A 29 5.33 13.86 -37.55
N TYR A 30 6.63 13.58 -37.74
CA TYR A 30 7.31 12.50 -37.05
C TYR A 30 7.25 12.63 -35.52
N LYS A 31 7.52 13.83 -35.00
CA LYS A 31 7.46 14.11 -33.56
C LYS A 31 6.05 13.89 -33.00
N ILE A 32 5.03 14.37 -33.70
CA ILE A 32 3.62 14.22 -33.30
C ILE A 32 3.22 12.74 -33.32
N ASN A 33 3.53 12.01 -34.40
CA ASN A 33 3.18 10.61 -34.55
C ASN A 33 3.82 9.74 -33.46
N ASN A 34 5.10 9.98 -33.12
CA ASN A 34 5.74 9.28 -32.02
C ASN A 34 5.07 9.59 -30.67
N TYR A 35 4.70 10.84 -30.43
CA TYR A 35 3.99 11.21 -29.21
C TYR A 35 2.61 10.54 -29.11
N ILE A 36 1.86 10.51 -30.21
CA ILE A 36 0.57 9.81 -30.30
C ILE A 36 0.76 8.31 -30.04
N LYS A 37 1.74 7.68 -30.68
CA LYS A 37 2.03 6.25 -30.49
C LYS A 37 2.32 5.93 -29.02
N LYS A 38 3.17 6.73 -28.36
CA LYS A 38 3.47 6.58 -26.94
C LYS A 38 2.21 6.73 -26.05
N LYS A 39 1.33 7.68 -26.38
CA LYS A 39 0.07 7.86 -25.66
C LYS A 39 -0.89 6.68 -25.85
N ILE A 40 -0.96 6.11 -27.04
CA ILE A 40 -1.77 4.91 -27.32
C ILE A 40 -1.26 3.73 -26.51
N GLU A 41 0.05 3.51 -26.48
CA GLU A 41 0.68 2.43 -25.72
C GLU A 41 0.43 2.56 -24.21
N LEU A 42 0.65 3.77 -23.65
CA LEU A 42 0.33 4.06 -22.25
C LEU A 42 -1.15 3.83 -21.92
N ASN A 43 -2.06 4.26 -22.80
CA ASN A 43 -3.49 4.04 -22.60
C ASN A 43 -3.85 2.56 -22.61
N LYS A 44 -3.18 1.75 -23.45
CA LYS A 44 -3.37 0.30 -23.48
C LYS A 44 -2.93 -0.34 -22.16
N GLU A 45 -1.72 -0.03 -21.70
CA GLU A 45 -1.21 -0.54 -20.41
C GLU A 45 -2.11 -0.16 -19.23
N ILE A 46 -2.61 1.08 -19.21
CA ILE A 46 -3.52 1.55 -18.15
C ILE A 46 -4.83 0.77 -18.18
N ARG A 47 -5.40 0.52 -19.37
CA ARG A 47 -6.63 -0.28 -19.50
C ARG A 47 -6.45 -1.70 -19.02
N GLU A 48 -5.33 -2.34 -19.34
CA GLU A 48 -5.01 -3.69 -18.84
C GLU A 48 -4.92 -3.71 -17.31
N LYS A 49 -4.25 -2.71 -16.71
CA LYS A 49 -4.18 -2.56 -15.25
C LYS A 49 -5.54 -2.32 -14.61
N ILE A 50 -6.41 -1.54 -15.25
CA ILE A 50 -7.79 -1.32 -14.78
C ILE A 50 -8.56 -2.63 -14.79
N ALA A 51 -8.49 -3.41 -15.88
CA ALA A 51 -9.19 -4.69 -15.97
C ALA A 51 -8.76 -5.68 -14.88
N ILE A 52 -7.44 -5.79 -14.63
CA ILE A 52 -6.91 -6.62 -13.54
C ILE A 52 -7.40 -6.13 -12.17
N ALA A 53 -7.40 -4.82 -11.95
CA ALA A 53 -7.87 -4.25 -10.70
C ALA A 53 -9.38 -4.51 -10.47
N GLU A 54 -10.19 -4.41 -11.53
CA GLU A 54 -11.61 -4.73 -11.50
C GLU A 54 -11.86 -6.20 -11.13
N GLU A 55 -11.14 -7.13 -11.75
CA GLU A 55 -11.22 -8.56 -11.42
C GLU A 55 -10.85 -8.83 -9.96
N ILE A 56 -9.77 -8.22 -9.46
CA ILE A 56 -9.36 -8.35 -8.05
C ILE A 56 -10.44 -7.80 -7.12
N ILE A 57 -11.04 -6.65 -7.46
CA ILE A 57 -12.12 -6.05 -6.67
C ILE A 57 -13.33 -6.98 -6.66
N GLU A 58 -13.70 -7.55 -7.79
CA GLU A 58 -14.82 -8.48 -7.91
C GLU A 58 -14.58 -9.74 -7.06
N TYR A 59 -13.38 -10.32 -7.17
CA TYR A 59 -12.96 -11.44 -6.33
C TYR A 59 -13.01 -11.09 -4.84
N LYS A 60 -12.51 -9.92 -4.44
CA LYS A 60 -12.57 -9.45 -3.04
C LYS A 60 -14.00 -9.21 -2.54
N LYS A 61 -14.92 -8.82 -3.43
CA LYS A 61 -16.35 -8.68 -3.12
C LYS A 61 -17.03 -10.03 -2.93
N SER A 62 -16.50 -11.11 -3.51
CA SER A 62 -17.10 -12.44 -3.43
C SER A 62 -17.29 -12.92 -1.99
N LYS A 63 -18.35 -13.72 -1.77
CA LYS A 63 -18.65 -14.34 -0.47
C LYS A 63 -17.52 -15.29 -0.02
N ALA A 64 -16.87 -15.97 -0.97
CA ALA A 64 -15.75 -16.86 -0.70
C ALA A 64 -14.55 -16.12 -0.10
N TYR A 65 -14.15 -14.99 -0.69
CA TYR A 65 -13.06 -14.18 -0.15
C TYR A 65 -13.41 -13.59 1.22
N ARG A 66 -14.63 -13.04 1.38
CA ARG A 66 -15.10 -12.54 2.68
C ARG A 66 -15.08 -13.64 3.75
N ASN A 67 -15.55 -14.84 3.43
CA ASN A 67 -15.51 -15.98 4.34
C ASN A 67 -14.07 -16.40 4.67
N LYS A 68 -13.15 -16.40 3.70
CA LYS A 68 -11.72 -16.67 3.92
C LYS A 68 -11.13 -15.68 4.94
N ILE A 69 -11.38 -14.39 4.75
CA ILE A 69 -10.90 -13.34 5.67
C ILE A 69 -11.53 -13.49 7.07
N LEU A 70 -12.84 -13.75 7.17
CA LEU A 70 -13.51 -13.97 8.45
C LEU A 70 -12.95 -15.19 9.21
N LYS A 71 -12.64 -16.28 8.49
CA LYS A 71 -11.98 -17.46 9.04
C LYS A 71 -10.55 -17.16 9.52
N GLN A 72 -9.79 -16.40 8.74
CA GLN A 72 -8.40 -16.04 9.05
C GLN A 72 -8.27 -15.03 10.20
N GLN A 73 -9.08 -13.97 10.22
CA GLN A 73 -8.92 -12.85 11.16
C GLN A 73 -9.73 -12.99 12.44
N GLN A 74 -10.94 -13.56 12.35
CA GLN A 74 -11.88 -13.60 13.47
C GLN A 74 -12.08 -15.01 14.03
N GLY A 75 -11.33 -16.00 13.51
CA GLY A 75 -11.47 -17.40 13.90
C GLY A 75 -12.89 -17.95 13.70
N LYS A 76 -13.72 -17.30 12.88
CA LYS A 76 -15.13 -17.65 12.71
C LYS A 76 -15.25 -18.93 11.90
N LYS A 77 -16.08 -19.87 12.35
CA LYS A 77 -16.34 -21.15 11.68
C LYS A 77 -17.77 -21.21 11.11
N GLY A 78 -17.93 -21.93 10.01
CA GLY A 78 -19.24 -22.30 9.50
C GLY A 78 -19.92 -23.35 10.40
N LYS A 79 -21.24 -23.47 10.30
CA LYS A 79 -22.01 -24.50 11.01
C LYS A 79 -21.57 -25.89 10.52
N GLY A 80 -21.07 -26.73 11.43
CA GLY A 80 -20.58 -28.08 11.12
C GLY A 80 -19.07 -28.21 10.87
N GLU A 81 -18.31 -27.11 10.87
CA GLU A 81 -16.85 -27.15 10.66
C GLU A 81 -16.09 -27.37 11.99
N LYS A 82 -15.09 -28.27 11.97
CA LYS A 82 -14.17 -28.49 13.09
C LYS A 82 -12.86 -27.72 12.82
N VAL A 83 -12.60 -26.67 13.61
CA VAL A 83 -11.37 -25.87 13.52
C VAL A 83 -10.35 -26.43 14.49
N ILE A 84 -9.14 -26.72 13.99
CA ILE A 84 -8.01 -27.19 14.79
C ILE A 84 -7.01 -26.04 14.84
N TYR A 85 -6.72 -25.55 16.04
CA TYR A 85 -5.67 -24.56 16.27
C TYR A 85 -4.38 -25.31 16.53
N LEU A 86 -3.40 -25.13 15.64
CA LEU A 86 -2.05 -25.67 15.81
C LEU A 86 -1.24 -24.60 16.54
N SER A 87 -1.30 -24.60 17.87
CA SER A 87 -0.40 -23.80 18.71
C SER A 87 0.75 -24.67 19.21
N PRO A 88 1.98 -24.12 19.34
CA PRO A 88 3.08 -24.81 20.00
C PRO A 88 2.67 -25.19 21.44
N GLU A 89 3.18 -26.33 21.93
CA GLU A 89 2.81 -26.88 23.24
C GLU A 89 3.09 -25.90 24.39
N GLU A 90 4.11 -25.04 24.24
CA GLU A 90 4.47 -23.98 25.18
C GLU A 90 3.38 -22.89 25.33
N GLU A 91 2.75 -22.47 24.22
CA GLU A 91 1.68 -21.47 24.24
C GLU A 91 0.38 -22.04 24.82
N TYR A 92 0.07 -23.30 24.49
CA TYR A 92 -1.11 -23.97 25.03
C TYR A 92 -1.02 -24.05 26.57
N ASN A 93 0.12 -24.51 27.08
CA ASN A 93 0.35 -24.68 28.51
C ASN A 93 0.33 -23.36 29.30
N LYS A 94 0.70 -22.23 28.68
CA LYS A 94 0.65 -20.91 29.35
C LYS A 94 -0.77 -20.48 29.75
N TYR A 95 -1.79 -20.93 29.01
CA TYR A 95 -3.19 -20.50 29.21
C TYR A 95 -4.12 -21.60 29.72
N THR A 96 -3.71 -22.87 29.68
CA THR A 96 -4.55 -24.01 30.10
C THR A 96 -4.06 -24.72 31.35
N LYS A 97 -2.79 -24.56 31.74
CA LYS A 97 -2.25 -25.17 32.96
C LYS A 97 -2.70 -24.33 34.16
N SER A 98 -3.37 -24.94 35.13
CA SER A 98 -3.74 -24.27 36.39
C SER A 98 -2.46 -23.82 37.09
N LEU A 99 -2.37 -22.52 37.39
CA LEU A 99 -1.24 -21.92 38.11
C LEU A 99 -0.97 -22.71 39.39
N SER A 100 0.31 -23.01 39.62
CA SER A 100 0.75 -23.64 40.86
C SER A 100 0.56 -22.65 42.03
N LYS A 101 0.33 -23.14 43.26
CA LYS A 101 0.07 -22.28 44.44
C LYS A 101 1.16 -21.22 44.64
N ASP A 102 2.40 -21.56 44.34
CA ASP A 102 3.57 -20.68 44.49
C ASP A 102 3.53 -19.49 43.50
N GLU A 103 3.05 -19.69 42.26
CA GLU A 103 2.89 -18.63 41.27
C GLU A 103 1.70 -17.68 41.57
N ILE A 104 0.71 -18.17 42.33
CA ILE A 104 -0.42 -17.36 42.80
C ILE A 104 0.03 -16.46 43.95
N GLU A 105 0.85 -16.97 44.87
CA GLU A 105 1.42 -16.17 45.97
C GLU A 105 2.37 -15.08 45.46
N GLU A 106 3.23 -15.38 44.48
CA GLU A 106 4.12 -14.38 43.89
C GLU A 106 3.36 -13.25 43.17
N LYS A 107 2.31 -13.58 42.42
CA LYS A 107 1.44 -12.57 41.78
C LYS A 107 0.63 -11.77 42.80
N SER A 108 0.14 -12.42 43.86
CA SER A 108 -0.58 -11.77 44.96
C SER A 108 0.29 -10.72 45.66
N ASN A 109 1.51 -11.10 46.04
CA ASN A 109 2.45 -10.21 46.71
C ASN A 109 2.82 -9.01 45.83
N LYS A 110 3.04 -9.23 44.53
CA LYS A 110 3.35 -8.16 43.57
C LYS A 110 2.19 -7.18 43.38
N ILE A 111 0.94 -7.66 43.39
CA ILE A 111 -0.26 -6.80 43.29
C ILE A 111 -0.43 -5.98 44.58
N GLN A 112 -0.10 -6.56 45.73
CA GLN A 112 -0.18 -5.89 47.03
C GLN A 112 0.84 -4.74 47.13
N ASP A 113 2.08 -4.96 46.70
CA ASP A 113 3.12 -3.92 46.64
C ASP A 113 2.73 -2.76 45.71
N ILE A 114 2.17 -3.05 44.53
CA ILE A 114 1.71 -2.01 43.58
C ILE A 114 0.56 -1.19 44.17
N ASN A 115 -0.36 -1.83 44.89
CA ASN A 115 -1.46 -1.12 45.54
C ASN A 115 -0.98 -0.22 46.68
N ASP A 116 0.03 -0.63 47.45
CA ASP A 116 0.61 0.21 48.50
C ASP A 116 1.37 1.43 47.94
N ILE A 117 2.07 1.26 46.81
CA ILE A 117 2.74 2.37 46.09
C ILE A 117 1.74 3.28 45.37
N THR A 118 0.52 2.86 45.07
CA THR A 118 -0.44 3.72 44.36
C THR A 118 -1.51 4.32 45.27
N LYS A 119 -1.63 3.88 46.52
CA LYS A 119 -2.65 4.36 47.48
C LYS A 119 -2.63 5.87 47.74
N THR A 120 -1.45 6.47 47.85
CA THR A 120 -1.33 7.91 48.16
C THR A 120 -1.18 8.80 46.92
N MET A 121 -1.29 8.24 45.72
CA MET A 121 -1.20 8.99 44.46
C MET A 121 -2.57 9.50 44.00
N THR A 122 -2.59 10.69 43.41
CA THR A 122 -3.75 11.18 42.66
C THR A 122 -3.96 10.36 41.38
N ILE A 123 -5.17 10.41 40.81
CA ILE A 123 -5.53 9.64 39.60
C ILE A 123 -4.56 9.92 38.44
N TYR A 124 -4.11 11.18 38.28
CA TYR A 124 -3.15 11.55 37.24
C TYR A 124 -1.76 10.92 37.47
N GLN A 125 -1.27 10.95 38.71
CA GLN A 125 0.02 10.34 39.07
C GLN A 125 0.01 8.82 38.87
N LYS A 126 -1.11 8.15 39.12
CA LYS A 126 -1.27 6.70 38.84
C LYS A 126 -1.08 6.38 37.37
N TRP A 127 -1.69 7.17 36.48
CA TRP A 127 -1.54 6.97 35.04
C TRP A 127 -0.11 7.17 34.57
N ILE A 128 0.60 8.16 35.10
CA ILE A 128 2.01 8.36 34.76
C ILE A 128 2.87 7.22 35.29
N TYR A 129 2.62 6.76 36.52
CA TYR A 129 3.32 5.62 37.09
C TYR A 129 3.12 4.35 36.25
N PHE A 130 1.89 4.05 35.81
CA PHE A 130 1.64 2.86 34.98
C PHE A 130 2.24 2.95 33.57
N LEU A 131 2.39 4.15 33.01
CA LEU A 131 2.91 4.33 31.65
C LEU A 131 4.43 4.47 31.61
N PHE A 132 5.03 5.02 32.66
CA PHE A 132 6.44 5.43 32.66
C PHE A 132 7.24 4.93 33.87
N GLU A 133 6.62 4.15 34.78
CA GLU A 133 7.22 3.66 36.04
C GLU A 133 7.90 4.77 36.86
N LYS A 134 7.41 6.00 36.72
CA LYS A 134 7.99 7.18 37.36
C LYS A 134 7.08 7.68 38.47
N ASP A 135 7.61 7.72 39.69
CA ASP A 135 6.93 8.37 40.82
C ASP A 135 7.08 9.90 40.69
N LEU A 136 5.95 10.60 40.81
CA LEU A 136 5.82 12.06 40.69
C LEU A 136 5.28 12.69 41.98
N ARG A 137 5.38 11.99 43.10
CA ARG A 137 5.20 12.56 44.43
C ARG A 137 6.30 13.57 44.76
#